data_AF-W4HE03-F1
#
_entry.id   AF-W4HE03-F1
#
_cell.length_a   1.000
_cell.length_b   1.000
_cell.length_c   1.000
_cell.angle_alpha   90.00
_cell.angle_beta   90.00
_cell.angle_gamma   90.00
#
_symmetry.space_group_name_H-M   'P 1'
#
loop_
_entity.id
_entity.type
_entity.pdbx_description
1 polymer ?
#
loop_
_entity_poly.entity_id
_entity_poly.type
_entity_poly.pdbx_seq_one_letter_code
_entity_poly.pdbx_strand_id
1 'polypeptide(L)'
;MPEHTYIITSTAANIVGAIDVPVGAQKLLMALLREQDREQRGWITIRSVAPAERLCRRTLDVLRALGCAPRGGNARFFARAVDALADIPDLFDNIELSRDARILSWSFADPFLQAMERTEAYGLIDPTEIKLLTGKWDLALLAHIAVQRRKQYPDIRLIGGRSSGCQADEMATAYDLRRVRRPLEACLAKWAKHLGSEIIVGYGQARCKPVYVSVRVRFVSKTSVWTPKTIRRFSPNTKVVRIAPPAPSHS
;
A
#
# COMPACT_ATOMS: atom_id res chain seq x y z
N MET A 1 -19.96 -2.03 15.65
CA MET A 1 -19.50 -2.19 14.24
C MET A 1 -18.18 -1.44 14.09
N PRO A 2 -17.17 -1.92 13.32
CA PRO A 2 -15.89 -1.21 13.26
C PRO A 2 -16.07 0.04 12.39
N GLU A 3 -16.32 1.18 13.03
CA GLU A 3 -16.84 2.41 12.43
C GLU A 3 -15.88 3.16 11.49
N HIS A 4 -14.66 2.70 11.21
CA HIS A 4 -13.68 3.56 10.54
C HIS A 4 -12.81 2.88 9.47
N THR A 5 -13.24 1.83 8.77
CA THR A 5 -12.50 1.42 7.57
C THR A 5 -12.67 2.42 6.43
N TYR A 6 -11.64 2.62 5.63
CA TYR A 6 -11.72 3.47 4.44
C TYR A 6 -11.36 2.70 3.16
N ILE A 7 -11.82 3.21 2.03
CA ILE A 7 -11.70 2.53 0.73
C ILE A 7 -10.33 2.79 0.10
N ILE A 8 -9.81 1.78 -0.60
CA ILE A 8 -8.77 1.93 -1.63
C ILE A 8 -9.14 1.10 -2.85
N THR A 9 -9.18 1.71 -4.04
CA THR A 9 -9.48 0.96 -5.26
C THR A 9 -8.27 0.16 -5.73
N SER A 10 -8.49 -0.83 -6.59
CA SER A 10 -7.42 -1.59 -7.23
C SER A 10 -6.50 -0.70 -8.06
N THR A 11 -7.03 0.34 -8.70
CA THR A 11 -6.23 1.29 -9.51
C THR A 11 -5.35 2.14 -8.61
N ALA A 12 -5.93 2.75 -7.58
CA ALA A 12 -5.20 3.59 -6.62
C ALA A 12 -4.15 2.77 -5.85
N ALA A 13 -4.45 1.52 -5.48
CA ALA A 13 -3.47 0.64 -4.85
C ALA A 13 -2.21 0.40 -5.70
N ASN A 14 -2.31 0.50 -7.03
CA ASN A 14 -1.13 0.35 -7.90
C ASN A 14 -0.30 1.62 -7.93
N ILE A 15 -0.96 2.77 -7.96
CA ILE A 15 -0.28 4.07 -7.87
C ILE A 15 0.45 4.13 -6.53
N VAL A 16 -0.28 3.90 -5.43
CA VAL A 16 0.25 3.88 -4.06
C VAL A 16 1.36 2.84 -3.89
N GLY A 17 1.20 1.64 -4.46
CA GLY A 17 2.19 0.57 -4.38
C GLY A 17 3.48 0.82 -5.17
N ALA A 18 3.49 1.77 -6.10
CA ALA A 18 4.67 2.17 -6.86
C ALA A 18 5.45 3.31 -6.17
N ILE A 19 4.88 3.97 -5.16
CA ILE A 19 5.51 5.08 -4.46
C ILE A 19 6.64 4.57 -3.56
N ASP A 20 7.83 5.15 -3.72
CA ASP A 20 9.00 4.89 -2.85
C ASP A 20 9.33 6.14 -2.02
N VAL A 21 8.69 6.25 -0.85
CA VAL A 21 8.88 7.37 0.08
C VAL A 21 9.23 6.89 1.50
N PRO A 22 9.84 7.76 2.34
CA PRO A 22 10.11 7.45 3.74
C PRO A 22 8.85 7.07 4.52
N VAL A 23 9.01 6.26 5.57
CA VAL A 23 7.90 5.72 6.38
C VAL A 23 6.94 6.81 6.89
N GLY A 24 7.46 7.98 7.27
CA GLY A 24 6.62 9.11 7.70
C GLY A 24 5.66 9.59 6.61
N ALA A 25 6.15 9.71 5.38
CA ALA A 25 5.34 10.04 4.19
C ALA A 25 4.34 8.92 3.85
N GLN A 26 4.74 7.65 3.97
CA GLN A 26 3.81 6.53 3.75
C GLN A 26 2.63 6.60 4.74
N LYS A 27 2.92 6.81 6.02
CA LYS A 27 1.87 6.94 7.05
C LYS A 27 0.99 8.15 6.84
N LEU A 28 1.60 9.28 6.46
CA LEU A 28 0.87 10.50 6.15
C LEU A 28 -0.08 10.25 4.98
N LEU A 29 0.39 9.70 3.85
CA LEU A 29 -0.44 9.39 2.68
C LEU A 29 -1.66 8.54 3.08
N MET A 30 -1.46 7.47 3.84
CA MET A 30 -2.57 6.61 4.27
C MET A 30 -3.56 7.33 5.19
N ALA A 31 -3.09 8.25 6.03
CA ALA A 31 -3.96 9.08 6.85
C ALA A 31 -4.73 10.12 6.02
N LEU A 32 -4.11 10.74 5.02
CA LEU A 32 -4.79 11.67 4.11
C LEU A 32 -5.90 10.97 3.31
N LEU A 33 -5.65 9.75 2.82
CA LEU A 33 -6.68 8.92 2.17
C LEU A 33 -7.86 8.65 3.11
N ARG A 34 -7.58 8.28 4.37
CA ARG A 34 -8.64 8.09 5.37
C ARG A 34 -9.44 9.37 5.61
N GLU A 35 -8.76 10.49 5.81
CA GLU A 35 -9.45 11.76 6.11
C GLU A 35 -10.28 12.25 4.92
N GLN A 36 -9.81 12.03 3.70
CA GLN A 36 -10.55 12.30 2.47
C GLN A 36 -11.81 11.44 2.36
N ASP A 37 -11.71 10.14 2.63
CA ASP A 37 -12.83 9.19 2.59
C ASP A 37 -13.91 9.53 3.64
N ARG A 38 -13.52 10.14 4.77
CA ARG A 38 -14.45 10.58 5.82
C ARG A 38 -15.18 11.88 5.51
N GLU A 39 -14.69 12.71 4.57
CA GLU A 39 -15.41 13.92 4.20
C GLU A 39 -16.71 13.57 3.48
N GLN A 40 -17.80 14.26 3.82
CA GLN A 40 -19.18 13.95 3.42
C GLN A 40 -19.43 13.87 1.90
N ARG A 41 -18.44 14.24 1.08
CA ARG A 41 -18.50 14.18 -0.40
C ARG A 41 -18.02 12.83 -0.96
N GLY A 42 -17.30 11.99 -0.19
CA GLY A 42 -16.73 10.74 -0.69
C GLY A 42 -15.86 10.91 -1.95
N TRP A 43 -15.33 9.82 -2.49
CA TRP A 43 -14.46 9.87 -3.68
C TRP A 43 -15.19 10.18 -4.98
N ILE A 44 -16.48 9.87 -5.05
CA ILE A 44 -17.28 10.03 -6.27
C ILE A 44 -17.74 11.48 -6.46
N THR A 45 -18.16 12.16 -5.38
CA THR A 45 -18.73 13.51 -5.49
C THR A 45 -17.66 14.60 -5.56
N ILE A 46 -16.43 14.34 -5.10
CA ILE A 46 -15.37 15.37 -5.07
C ILE A 46 -14.83 15.76 -6.46
N ARG A 47 -14.97 14.91 -7.47
CA ARG A 47 -14.50 15.22 -8.84
C ARG A 47 -15.37 16.27 -9.52
N SER A 48 -16.68 16.24 -9.28
CA SER A 48 -17.66 17.18 -9.84
C SER A 48 -17.57 18.58 -9.23
N VAL A 49 -16.71 18.74 -8.23
CA VAL A 49 -16.48 19.99 -7.50
C VAL A 49 -15.27 20.71 -8.10
N ALA A 50 -15.33 22.04 -8.16
CA ALA A 50 -14.23 22.87 -8.65
C ALA A 50 -12.93 22.59 -7.87
N PRO A 51 -11.73 22.62 -8.49
CA PRO A 51 -10.46 22.30 -7.81
C PRO A 51 -10.24 23.05 -6.49
N ALA A 52 -10.61 24.34 -6.42
CA ALA A 52 -10.51 25.16 -5.20
C ALA A 52 -11.34 24.64 -4.02
N GLU A 53 -12.43 23.93 -4.30
CA GLU A 53 -13.33 23.34 -3.31
C GLU A 53 -12.97 21.88 -2.95
N ARG A 54 -11.91 21.32 -3.56
CA ARG A 54 -11.37 19.99 -3.23
C ARG A 54 -10.33 20.02 -2.10
N LEU A 55 -9.99 21.23 -1.63
CA LEU A 55 -8.97 21.43 -0.62
C LEU A 55 -9.44 20.93 0.75
N CYS A 56 -8.87 19.82 1.21
CA CYS A 56 -9.06 19.30 2.54
C CYS A 56 -8.09 19.94 3.53
N ARG A 57 -8.51 20.07 4.80
CA ARG A 57 -7.68 20.64 5.88
C ARG A 57 -7.85 19.85 7.16
N ARG A 58 -6.74 19.49 7.81
CA ARG A 58 -6.76 18.83 9.13
C ARG A 58 -5.66 19.34 10.04
N THR A 59 -5.94 19.32 11.34
CA THR A 59 -4.92 19.62 12.35
C THR A 59 -3.91 18.49 12.45
N LEU A 60 -2.66 18.82 12.79
CA LEU A 60 -1.62 17.81 12.96
C LEU A 60 -1.94 16.83 14.10
N ASP A 61 -2.75 17.21 15.08
CA ASP A 61 -3.14 16.34 16.19
C ASP A 61 -4.05 15.20 15.74
N VAL A 62 -4.95 15.44 14.78
CA VAL A 62 -5.75 14.38 14.14
C VAL A 62 -4.84 13.39 13.43
N LEU A 63 -3.85 13.87 12.69
CA LEU A 63 -2.89 13.02 11.97
C LEU A 63 -1.95 12.27 12.93
N ARG A 64 -1.56 12.88 14.05
CA ARG A 64 -0.79 12.20 15.12
C ARG A 64 -1.60 11.06 15.76
N ALA A 65 -2.91 11.25 15.96
CA ALA A 65 -3.78 10.20 16.49
C ALA A 65 -3.82 8.96 15.59
N LEU A 66 -3.56 9.12 14.28
CA LEU A 66 -3.45 8.03 13.30
C LEU A 66 -2.04 7.41 13.22
N GLY A 67 -1.10 7.90 14.01
CA GLY A 67 0.25 7.36 14.12
C GLY A 67 1.25 7.89 13.08
N CYS A 68 0.93 8.98 12.37
CA CYS A 68 1.82 9.59 11.37
C CYS A 68 3.11 10.18 11.98
N ALA A 69 3.04 10.63 13.23
CA ALA A 69 4.18 11.19 13.96
C ALA A 69 4.07 10.87 15.46
N PRO A 70 5.18 10.94 16.21
CA PRO A 70 5.15 10.86 17.68
C PRO A 70 4.21 11.92 18.27
N ARG A 71 3.67 11.68 19.47
CA ARG A 71 2.76 12.60 20.19
C ARG A 71 3.41 13.92 20.65
N GLY A 72 4.63 14.23 20.20
CA GLY A 72 5.31 15.49 20.48
C GLY A 72 4.90 16.62 19.52
N GLY A 73 4.97 17.87 19.98
CA GLY A 73 4.62 19.07 19.21
C GLY A 73 5.57 19.39 18.04
N ASN A 74 6.54 18.54 17.72
CA ASN A 74 7.52 18.81 16.67
C ASN A 74 6.91 18.60 15.27
N ALA A 75 6.70 19.70 14.54
CA ALA A 75 6.15 19.67 13.19
C ALA A 75 7.14 19.19 12.11
N ARG A 76 8.45 19.08 12.42
CA ARG A 76 9.47 18.64 11.44
C ARG A 76 9.20 17.25 10.85
N PHE A 77 8.51 16.38 11.60
CA PHE A 77 8.09 15.07 11.11
C PHE A 77 7.10 15.17 9.95
N PHE A 78 6.22 16.17 9.99
CA PHE A 78 5.27 16.42 8.91
C PHE A 78 5.92 17.17 7.76
N ALA A 79 6.81 18.14 8.02
CA ALA A 79 7.49 18.89 6.94
C ALA A 79 8.21 17.94 5.97
N ARG A 80 9.08 17.06 6.48
CA ARG A 80 9.79 16.07 5.66
C ARG A 80 8.85 15.10 4.93
N ALA A 81 7.71 14.76 5.55
CA ALA A 81 6.73 13.87 4.95
C ALA A 81 5.96 14.56 3.83
N VAL A 82 5.62 15.84 4.01
CA VAL A 82 4.97 16.69 3.01
C VAL A 82 5.89 16.91 1.83
N ASP A 83 7.16 17.29 2.06
CA ASP A 83 8.15 17.49 0.99
C ASP A 83 8.27 16.24 0.12
N ALA A 84 8.45 15.07 0.74
CA ALA A 84 8.57 13.80 0.02
C ALA A 84 7.30 13.38 -0.74
N LEU A 85 6.12 13.84 -0.30
CA LEU A 85 4.86 13.58 -1.00
C LEU A 85 4.59 14.60 -2.11
N ALA A 86 5.01 15.84 -1.95
CA ALA A 86 4.90 16.89 -2.95
C ALA A 86 5.77 16.60 -4.19
N ASP A 87 6.89 15.91 -3.98
CA ASP A 87 7.79 15.46 -5.06
C ASP A 87 7.20 14.35 -5.94
N ILE A 88 6.04 13.77 -5.59
CA ILE A 88 5.42 12.70 -6.39
C ILE A 88 4.55 13.33 -7.48
N PRO A 89 4.89 13.13 -8.78
CA PRO A 89 4.11 13.68 -9.88
C PRO A 89 2.67 13.14 -9.86
N ASP A 90 1.72 14.01 -10.21
CA ASP A 90 0.31 13.67 -10.42
C ASP A 90 -0.41 13.03 -9.22
N LEU A 91 0.17 13.10 -8.02
CA LEU A 91 -0.47 12.63 -6.79
C LEU A 91 -1.29 13.74 -6.12
N PHE A 92 -0.73 14.94 -6.02
CA PHE A 92 -1.35 16.10 -5.38
C PHE A 92 -1.37 17.30 -6.32
N ASP A 93 -2.51 18.00 -6.36
CA ASP A 93 -2.57 19.36 -6.89
C ASP A 93 -2.02 20.35 -5.87
N ASN A 94 -2.24 20.06 -4.58
CA ASN A 94 -1.71 20.83 -3.45
C ASN A 94 -1.43 19.91 -2.27
N ILE A 95 -0.32 20.13 -1.57
CA ILE A 95 -0.05 19.59 -0.25
C ILE A 95 0.89 20.56 0.49
N GLU A 96 0.42 21.12 1.59
CA GLU A 96 1.17 22.17 2.29
C GLU A 96 0.91 22.16 3.81
N LEU A 97 1.91 22.61 4.56
CA LEU A 97 1.76 22.96 5.96
C LEU A 97 1.45 24.45 6.10
N SER A 98 0.53 24.78 7.00
CA SER A 98 0.27 26.16 7.37
C SER A 98 1.52 26.84 7.94
N ARG A 99 1.58 28.17 7.88
CA ARG A 99 2.73 28.96 8.39
C ARG A 99 3.04 28.71 9.86
N ASP A 100 2.01 28.46 10.67
CA ASP A 100 2.14 28.12 12.10
C ASP A 100 2.38 26.62 12.35
N ALA A 101 2.47 25.83 11.29
CA ALA A 101 2.68 24.38 11.28
C ALA A 101 1.68 23.61 12.16
N ARG A 102 0.43 24.06 12.22
CA ARG A 102 -0.66 23.41 12.98
C ARG A 102 -1.65 22.67 12.08
N ILE A 103 -1.76 23.09 10.83
CA ILE A 103 -2.73 22.57 9.86
C ILE A 103 -1.97 22.06 8.66
N LEU A 104 -2.40 20.90 8.15
CA LEU A 104 -2.01 20.39 6.86
C LEU A 104 -3.20 20.53 5.91
N SER A 105 -2.96 21.14 4.76
CA SER A 105 -3.94 21.26 3.68
C SER A 105 -3.50 20.42 2.50
N TRP A 106 -4.42 19.74 1.82
CA TRP A 106 -4.10 18.95 0.63
C TRP A 106 -5.29 18.86 -0.32
N SER A 107 -5.01 18.58 -1.58
CA SER A 107 -5.96 18.15 -2.60
C SER A 107 -5.27 17.16 -3.53
N PHE A 108 -5.88 15.98 -3.70
CA PHE A 108 -5.37 15.00 -4.66
C PHE A 108 -5.58 15.48 -6.08
N ALA A 109 -4.62 15.15 -6.95
CA ALA A 109 -4.73 15.48 -8.37
C ALA A 109 -5.82 14.65 -9.07
N ASP A 110 -6.36 15.21 -10.15
CA ASP A 110 -7.42 14.56 -10.94
C ASP A 110 -7.11 13.11 -11.35
N PRO A 111 -5.89 12.75 -11.80
CA PRO A 111 -5.57 11.35 -12.15
C PRO A 111 -5.74 10.40 -10.96
N PHE A 112 -5.35 10.82 -9.76
CA PHE A 112 -5.50 10.01 -8.56
C PHE A 112 -6.97 9.90 -8.11
N LEU A 113 -7.73 10.99 -8.21
CA LEU A 113 -9.18 10.97 -7.94
C LEU A 113 -9.92 10.01 -8.87
N GLN A 114 -9.60 10.02 -10.17
CA GLN A 114 -10.15 9.06 -11.15
C GLN A 114 -9.79 7.61 -10.80
N ALA A 115 -8.60 7.38 -10.26
CA ALA A 115 -8.21 6.05 -9.79
C ALA A 115 -9.09 5.60 -8.62
N MET A 116 -9.43 6.50 -7.70
CA MET A 116 -10.28 6.25 -6.53
C MET A 116 -11.78 6.13 -6.83
N GLU A 117 -12.26 6.72 -7.94
CA GLU A 117 -13.66 6.65 -8.36
C GLU A 117 -14.09 5.24 -8.84
N ARG A 118 -13.14 4.45 -9.38
CA ARG A 118 -13.42 3.11 -9.94
C ARG A 118 -13.61 2.06 -8.83
N THR A 119 -14.83 1.97 -8.30
CA THR A 119 -15.17 1.11 -7.15
C THR A 119 -15.43 -0.36 -7.49
N GLU A 120 -15.40 -0.79 -8.75
CA GLU A 120 -15.69 -2.20 -9.10
C GLU A 120 -14.78 -3.23 -8.40
N ALA A 121 -13.55 -2.84 -8.08
CA ALA A 121 -12.63 -3.67 -7.30
C ALA A 121 -11.92 -2.82 -6.25
N TYR A 122 -12.44 -2.82 -5.01
CA TYR A 122 -11.87 -2.08 -3.89
C TYR A 122 -11.49 -2.98 -2.71
N GLY A 123 -10.57 -2.46 -1.90
CA GLY A 123 -10.23 -2.96 -0.58
C GLY A 123 -10.71 -2.00 0.49
N LEU A 124 -10.94 -2.54 1.68
CA LEU A 124 -11.14 -1.75 2.89
C LEU A 124 -9.85 -1.78 3.69
N ILE A 125 -9.41 -0.65 4.23
CA ILE A 125 -8.25 -0.53 5.12
C ILE A 125 -8.73 -0.15 6.52
N ASP A 126 -8.22 -0.84 7.54
CA ASP A 126 -8.40 -0.42 8.93
C ASP A 126 -7.33 0.64 9.26
N PRO A 127 -7.69 1.84 9.76
CA PRO A 127 -6.75 2.91 10.12
C PRO A 127 -5.66 2.46 11.09
N THR A 128 -5.95 1.47 11.94
CA THR A 128 -4.96 0.93 12.87
C THR A 128 -3.83 0.21 12.15
N GLU A 129 -3.98 -0.18 10.88
CA GLU A 129 -2.94 -0.78 10.03
C GLU A 129 -1.86 0.24 9.64
N ILE A 130 -2.12 1.56 9.70
CA ILE A 130 -1.14 2.62 9.43
C ILE A 130 0.06 2.52 10.38
N LYS A 131 -0.16 2.11 11.63
CA LYS A 131 0.92 1.96 12.61
C LYS A 131 1.88 0.82 12.27
N LEU A 132 1.46 -0.13 11.42
CA LEU A 132 2.28 -1.25 10.98
C LEU A 132 3.32 -0.82 9.94
N LEU A 133 3.20 0.37 9.33
CA LEU A 133 4.18 0.86 8.37
C LEU A 133 5.50 1.19 9.10
N THR A 134 6.57 0.43 8.81
CA THR A 134 7.89 0.58 9.44
C THR A 134 9.04 0.47 8.46
N GLY A 135 8.80 0.05 7.23
CA GLY A 135 9.82 -0.14 6.22
C GLY A 135 9.30 0.06 4.79
N LYS A 136 10.23 0.00 3.84
CA LYS A 136 10.02 0.34 2.42
C LYS A 136 8.81 -0.35 1.77
N TRP A 137 8.61 -1.63 2.05
CA TRP A 137 7.59 -2.45 1.36
C TRP A 137 6.18 -2.30 1.93
N ASP A 138 6.03 -1.64 3.09
CA ASP A 138 4.79 -1.70 3.85
C ASP A 138 3.64 -0.98 3.18
N LEU A 139 3.89 0.17 2.55
CA LEU A 139 2.86 0.92 1.83
C LEU A 139 2.23 0.07 0.71
N ALA A 140 3.09 -0.52 -0.14
CA ALA A 140 2.65 -1.39 -1.22
C ALA A 140 1.92 -2.64 -0.71
N LEU A 141 2.44 -3.26 0.35
CA LEU A 141 1.81 -4.43 0.96
C LEU A 141 0.45 -4.08 1.56
N LEU A 142 0.32 -2.99 2.32
CA LEU A 142 -0.96 -2.57 2.90
C LEU A 142 -2.00 -2.32 1.80
N ALA A 143 -1.65 -1.52 0.79
CA ALA A 143 -2.56 -1.18 -0.31
C ALA A 143 -3.03 -2.43 -1.06
N HIS A 144 -2.12 -3.33 -1.41
CA HIS A 144 -2.48 -4.54 -2.16
C HIS A 144 -3.14 -5.61 -1.30
N ILE A 145 -2.73 -5.81 -0.04
CA ILE A 145 -3.39 -6.73 0.88
C ILE A 145 -4.85 -6.31 1.08
N ALA A 146 -5.12 -5.02 1.27
CA ALA A 146 -6.48 -4.50 1.43
C ALA A 146 -7.39 -4.90 0.26
N VAL A 147 -6.89 -4.76 -0.97
CA VAL A 147 -7.62 -5.12 -2.21
C VAL A 147 -7.74 -6.63 -2.40
N GLN A 148 -6.74 -7.41 -1.98
CA GLN A 148 -6.64 -8.83 -2.28
C GLN A 148 -7.27 -9.74 -1.21
N ARG A 149 -7.35 -9.30 0.04
CA ARG A 149 -7.75 -10.16 1.18
C ARG A 149 -9.18 -10.70 1.13
N ARG A 150 -10.05 -10.13 0.30
CA ARG A 150 -11.43 -10.62 0.08
C ARG A 150 -11.60 -11.38 -1.25
N LYS A 151 -10.54 -11.52 -2.03
CA LYS A 151 -10.59 -12.28 -3.30
C LYS A 151 -10.42 -13.77 -3.04
N GLN A 152 -10.94 -14.58 -3.97
CA GLN A 152 -10.78 -16.04 -3.93
C GLN A 152 -9.31 -16.46 -4.09
N TYR A 153 -8.55 -15.68 -4.88
CA TYR A 153 -7.17 -15.96 -5.24
C TYR A 153 -6.25 -14.76 -4.95
N PRO A 154 -5.91 -14.47 -3.68
CA PRO A 154 -5.04 -13.36 -3.34
C PRO A 154 -3.64 -13.54 -3.95
N ASP A 155 -3.25 -12.64 -4.86
CA ASP A 155 -1.96 -12.63 -5.53
C ASP A 155 -1.50 -11.18 -5.76
N ILE A 156 -0.37 -10.83 -5.17
CA ILE A 156 0.24 -9.51 -5.21
C ILE A 156 1.52 -9.61 -6.03
N ARG A 157 1.71 -8.71 -6.99
CA ARG A 157 2.97 -8.56 -7.73
C ARG A 157 3.66 -7.29 -7.25
N LEU A 158 4.72 -7.43 -6.46
CA LEU A 158 5.47 -6.29 -5.89
C LEU A 158 6.55 -5.77 -6.85
N ILE A 159 7.17 -6.67 -7.62
CA ILE A 159 8.17 -6.34 -8.64
C ILE A 159 7.81 -7.10 -9.92
N GLY A 160 8.01 -6.45 -11.06
CA GLY A 160 7.76 -6.99 -12.40
C GLY A 160 6.47 -6.43 -13.00
N GLY A 161 6.50 -6.12 -14.31
CA GLY A 161 5.38 -5.55 -15.03
C GLY A 161 4.12 -6.42 -14.98
N ARG A 162 2.95 -5.80 -15.13
CA ARG A 162 1.66 -6.51 -15.24
C ARG A 162 1.52 -7.08 -16.65
N SER A 163 1.74 -8.38 -16.78
CA SER A 163 1.48 -9.10 -18.02
C SER A 163 -0.03 -9.38 -18.12
N SER A 164 -0.80 -8.45 -18.66
CA SER A 164 -2.03 -8.81 -19.37
C SER A 164 -1.61 -9.50 -20.66
N GLY A 165 -1.97 -10.78 -20.85
CA GLY A 165 -1.95 -11.48 -22.13
C GLY A 165 -0.65 -11.45 -22.96
N CYS A 166 0.05 -12.58 -23.04
CA CYS A 166 0.91 -12.99 -24.16
C CYS A 166 1.95 -12.02 -24.76
N GLN A 167 2.28 -10.90 -24.13
CA GLN A 167 3.46 -10.08 -24.41
C GLN A 167 4.18 -9.79 -23.10
N ALA A 168 4.98 -10.75 -22.66
CA ALA A 168 5.79 -10.60 -21.47
C ALA A 168 7.19 -11.09 -21.80
N ASP A 169 8.11 -10.16 -22.12
CA ASP A 169 9.50 -10.30 -21.67
C ASP A 169 10.40 -9.05 -21.81
N GLU A 170 10.00 -7.94 -22.44
CA GLU A 170 11.04 -6.96 -22.86
C GLU A 170 11.51 -5.88 -21.87
N MET A 171 10.88 -5.63 -20.71
CA MET A 171 11.35 -4.56 -19.80
C MET A 171 11.25 -4.85 -18.30
N ALA A 172 11.24 -6.12 -17.87
CA ALA A 172 11.34 -6.38 -16.43
C ALA A 172 12.76 -6.06 -15.93
N THR A 173 12.91 -4.93 -15.24
CA THR A 173 14.20 -4.52 -14.67
C THR A 173 14.67 -5.57 -13.67
N ALA A 174 15.85 -6.10 -13.93
CA ALA A 174 16.57 -6.99 -13.04
C ALA A 174 16.72 -6.37 -11.63
N TYR A 175 16.57 -7.16 -10.58
CA TYR A 175 16.89 -6.73 -9.22
C TYR A 175 17.85 -7.69 -8.51
N ASP A 176 18.61 -7.14 -7.57
CA ASP A 176 19.49 -7.92 -6.70
C ASP A 176 18.67 -8.59 -5.59
N LEU A 177 18.50 -9.91 -5.69
CA LEU A 177 17.79 -10.71 -4.69
C LEU A 177 18.42 -10.54 -3.30
N ARG A 178 19.73 -10.39 -3.17
CA ARG A 178 20.39 -10.30 -1.85
C ARG A 178 19.95 -9.04 -1.09
N ARG A 179 19.72 -7.95 -1.82
CA ARG A 179 19.23 -6.67 -1.27
C ARG A 179 17.74 -6.69 -0.96
N VAL A 180 16.95 -7.40 -1.75
CA VAL A 180 15.48 -7.42 -1.60
C VAL A 180 15.02 -8.47 -0.59
N ARG A 181 15.61 -9.67 -0.60
CA ARG A 181 15.08 -10.85 0.07
C ARG A 181 14.93 -10.66 1.58
N ARG A 182 16.02 -10.37 2.30
CA ARG A 182 15.99 -10.30 3.78
C ARG A 182 15.04 -9.20 4.29
N PRO A 183 15.09 -7.94 3.77
CA PRO A 183 14.16 -6.91 4.22
C PRO A 183 12.70 -7.22 3.89
N LEU A 184 12.45 -7.81 2.71
CA LEU A 184 11.10 -8.19 2.32
C LEU A 184 10.55 -9.35 3.16
N GLU A 185 11.33 -10.42 3.38
CA GLU A 185 10.89 -11.57 4.20
C GLU A 185 10.58 -11.14 5.63
N ALA A 186 11.41 -10.27 6.23
CA ALA A 186 11.14 -9.71 7.56
C ALA A 186 9.84 -8.89 7.59
N CYS A 187 9.60 -8.09 6.55
CA CYS A 187 8.36 -7.34 6.39
C CYS A 187 7.15 -8.26 6.24
N LEU A 188 7.24 -9.27 5.37
CA LEU A 188 6.17 -10.26 5.16
C LEU A 188 5.88 -11.07 6.42
N ALA A 189 6.87 -11.36 7.27
CA ALA A 189 6.63 -12.03 8.55
C ALA A 189 5.73 -11.21 9.49
N LYS A 190 5.92 -9.89 9.54
CA LYS A 190 5.03 -8.97 10.26
C LYS A 190 3.61 -9.02 9.68
N TRP A 191 3.46 -8.99 8.36
CA TRP A 191 2.15 -9.08 7.71
C TRP A 191 1.48 -10.45 7.88
N ALA A 192 2.25 -11.54 7.87
CA ALA A 192 1.75 -12.89 8.14
C ALA A 192 1.17 -12.97 9.57
N LYS A 193 1.88 -12.39 10.55
CA LYS A 193 1.39 -12.26 11.93
C LYS A 193 0.10 -11.46 12.00
N HIS A 194 0.04 -10.29 11.34
CA HIS A 194 -1.13 -9.43 11.32
C HIS A 194 -2.35 -10.09 10.66
N LEU A 195 -2.13 -10.80 9.56
CA LEU A 195 -3.18 -11.53 8.84
C LEU A 195 -3.60 -12.83 9.55
N GLY A 196 -2.76 -13.35 10.46
CA GLY A 196 -2.95 -14.66 11.06
C GLY A 196 -2.88 -15.81 10.05
N SER A 197 -2.16 -15.62 8.94
CA SER A 197 -2.12 -16.60 7.84
C SER A 197 -0.74 -16.73 7.23
N GLU A 198 -0.48 -17.90 6.62
CA GLU A 198 0.75 -18.15 5.89
C GLU A 198 0.83 -17.26 4.64
N ILE A 199 1.98 -16.62 4.48
CA ILE A 199 2.35 -15.89 3.28
C ILE A 199 3.39 -16.72 2.51
N ILE A 200 3.18 -16.86 1.21
CA ILE A 200 4.11 -17.52 0.29
C ILE A 200 4.62 -16.48 -0.70
N VAL A 201 5.94 -16.32 -0.76
CA VAL A 201 6.61 -15.41 -1.69
C VAL A 201 7.37 -16.21 -2.75
N GLY A 202 7.23 -15.80 -4.01
CA GLY A 202 7.95 -16.35 -5.14
C GLY A 202 8.83 -15.28 -5.79
N TYR A 203 10.14 -15.54 -5.84
CA TYR A 203 11.13 -14.75 -6.56
C TYR A 203 11.34 -15.36 -7.95
N GLY A 204 10.71 -14.77 -8.96
CA GLY A 204 10.75 -15.28 -10.34
C GLY A 204 12.04 -14.86 -11.06
N GLN A 205 12.66 -15.82 -11.74
CA GLN A 205 13.84 -15.60 -12.59
C GLN A 205 13.44 -15.50 -14.06
N ALA A 206 14.22 -14.75 -14.84
CA ALA A 206 14.12 -14.76 -16.29
C ALA A 206 14.47 -16.16 -16.83
N ARG A 207 13.87 -16.58 -17.94
CA ARG A 207 14.10 -17.92 -18.51
C ARG A 207 15.55 -18.16 -18.95
N CYS A 208 16.23 -17.09 -19.38
CA CYS A 208 17.51 -17.20 -20.08
C CYS A 208 18.72 -16.71 -19.26
N LYS A 209 18.53 -16.18 -18.04
CA LYS A 209 19.62 -15.65 -17.19
C LYS A 209 19.29 -15.87 -15.70
N PRO A 210 20.30 -16.05 -14.82
CA PRO A 210 20.10 -16.22 -13.37
C PRO A 210 19.77 -14.88 -12.68
N VAL A 211 18.84 -14.14 -13.27
CA VAL A 211 18.48 -12.78 -12.88
C VAL A 211 17.03 -12.78 -12.43
N TYR A 212 16.78 -12.15 -11.28
CA TYR A 212 15.44 -12.04 -10.72
C TYR A 212 14.73 -10.83 -11.29
N VAL A 213 13.49 -11.04 -11.73
CA VAL A 213 12.71 -10.05 -12.49
C VAL A 213 11.32 -9.83 -11.92
N SER A 214 10.85 -10.73 -11.05
CA SER A 214 9.56 -10.55 -10.38
C SER A 214 9.55 -11.00 -8.93
N VAL A 215 8.64 -10.41 -8.15
CA VAL A 215 8.28 -10.81 -6.79
C VAL A 215 6.77 -10.96 -6.73
N ARG A 216 6.31 -12.17 -6.42
CA ARG A 216 4.88 -12.46 -6.20
C ARG A 216 4.66 -12.90 -4.77
N VAL A 217 3.61 -12.37 -4.14
CA VAL A 217 3.22 -12.67 -2.77
C VAL A 217 1.78 -13.21 -2.80
N ARG A 218 1.58 -14.37 -2.20
CA ARG A 218 0.27 -15.02 -2.06
C ARG A 218 0.01 -15.30 -0.60
N PHE A 219 -1.25 -15.29 -0.22
CA PHE A 219 -1.66 -15.60 1.14
C PHE A 219 -3.06 -16.19 1.14
N VAL A 220 -3.38 -16.92 2.20
CA VAL A 220 -4.73 -17.42 2.44
C VAL A 220 -5.49 -16.38 3.26
N SER A 221 -6.73 -16.12 2.88
CA SER A 221 -7.69 -15.36 3.66
C SER A 221 -8.95 -16.20 3.89
N LYS A 222 -9.87 -15.72 4.74
CA LYS A 222 -11.14 -16.42 5.02
C LYS A 222 -11.97 -16.73 3.76
N THR A 223 -11.83 -15.91 2.72
CA THR A 223 -12.57 -16.04 1.46
C THR A 223 -11.78 -16.78 0.38
N SER A 224 -10.55 -17.20 0.66
CA SER A 224 -9.67 -17.77 -0.34
C SER A 224 -10.04 -19.23 -0.63
N VAL A 225 -10.05 -19.60 -1.91
CA VAL A 225 -10.36 -20.95 -2.41
C VAL A 225 -9.09 -21.68 -2.83
N TRP A 226 -7.91 -21.17 -2.46
CA TRP A 226 -6.66 -21.85 -2.79
C TRP A 226 -6.58 -23.20 -2.09
N THR A 227 -6.39 -24.28 -2.86
CA THR A 227 -5.90 -25.52 -2.28
C THR A 227 -4.44 -25.35 -1.83
N PRO A 228 -3.96 -26.13 -0.83
CA PRO A 228 -2.56 -26.09 -0.41
C PRO A 228 -1.57 -26.33 -1.56
N LYS A 229 -1.97 -27.14 -2.56
CA LYS A 229 -1.16 -27.39 -3.76
C LYS A 229 -1.16 -26.18 -4.69
N THR A 230 -2.31 -25.55 -4.90
CA THR A 230 -2.47 -24.46 -5.87
C THR A 230 -1.77 -23.18 -5.41
N ILE A 231 -1.86 -22.82 -4.13
CA ILE A 231 -1.19 -21.61 -3.62
C ILE A 231 0.34 -21.66 -3.82
N ARG A 232 0.92 -22.86 -3.75
CA ARG A 232 2.35 -23.13 -3.93
C ARG A 232 2.78 -23.23 -5.40
N ARG A 233 1.84 -23.19 -6.36
CA ARG A 233 2.16 -23.32 -7.78
C ARG A 233 2.66 -21.99 -8.36
N PHE A 234 3.98 -21.82 -8.42
CA PHE A 234 4.63 -20.71 -9.12
C PHE A 234 5.09 -21.15 -10.53
N SER A 235 5.46 -20.17 -11.36
CA SER A 235 6.06 -20.44 -12.67
C SER A 235 7.37 -21.24 -12.51
N PRO A 236 7.78 -22.03 -13.53
CA PRO A 236 9.13 -22.60 -13.58
C PRO A 236 10.18 -21.52 -13.31
N ASN A 237 11.29 -21.88 -12.67
CA ASN A 237 12.38 -20.97 -12.28
C ASN A 237 11.96 -19.89 -11.25
N THR A 238 11.12 -20.27 -10.28
CA THR A 238 10.78 -19.41 -9.14
C THR A 238 11.37 -19.97 -7.86
N LYS A 239 12.14 -19.15 -7.13
CA LYS A 239 12.52 -19.48 -5.75
C LYS A 239 11.36 -19.16 -4.81
N VAL A 240 10.82 -20.18 -4.16
CA VAL A 240 9.64 -20.04 -3.27
C VAL A 240 10.07 -20.07 -1.81
N VAL A 241 9.55 -19.16 -1.01
CA VAL A 241 9.76 -19.09 0.44
C VAL A 241 8.41 -19.01 1.15
N ARG A 242 8.30 -19.73 2.26
CA ARG A 242 7.09 -19.80 3.10
C ARG A 242 7.33 -19.05 4.39
N ILE A 243 6.38 -18.23 4.77
CA ILE A 243 6.44 -17.38 5.95
C ILE A 243 5.17 -17.64 6.75
N ALA A 244 5.31 -18.46 7.79
CA ALA A 244 4.20 -18.77 8.70
C ALA A 244 4.01 -17.65 9.73
N PRO A 245 2.78 -17.42 10.23
CA PRO A 245 2.58 -16.61 11.41
C PRO A 245 3.29 -17.26 12.61
N PRO A 246 3.73 -16.48 13.61
CA PRO A 246 4.26 -17.06 14.84
C PRO A 246 3.21 -17.96 15.49
N ALA A 247 3.65 -19.06 16.11
CA ALA A 247 2.76 -19.96 16.83
C ALA A 247 1.94 -19.18 17.87
N PRO A 248 0.65 -19.52 18.08
CA PRO A 248 -0.12 -18.91 19.16
C PRO A 248 0.62 -19.21 20.47
N SER A 249 1.10 -18.16 21.12
CA SER A 249 1.62 -18.28 22.48
C SER A 249 0.45 -18.69 23.37
N HIS A 250 0.45 -19.93 23.85
CA HIS A 250 -0.45 -20.34 24.92
C HIS A 250 -0.06 -19.53 26.15
N SER A 251 -0.90 -18.56 26.50
CA SER A 251 -0.83 -17.75 27.72
C SER A 251 -2.17 -17.82 28.40
#